data_AF-A0A7K2QGJ6-F1
#
_entry.id   AF-A0A7K2QGJ6-F1
#
_cell.length_a   1.000
_cell.length_b   1.000
_cell.length_c   1.000
_cell.angle_alpha   90.00
_cell.angle_beta   90.00
_cell.angle_gamma   90.00
#
_symmetry.space_group_name_H-M   'P 1'
#
loop_
_entity.id
_entity.type
_entity.pdbx_description
1 polymer ?
#
loop_
_entity_poly.entity_id
_entity_poly.type
_entity_poly.pdbx_seq_one_letter_code
_entity_poly.pdbx_strand_id
1 'polypeptide(L)'
;DVNLVAIAEGRTGAARGYEDFFLLWNEEGIGAAMMFGGRLHRGRTGGAGEVGFMPVPGTPLVRNPEVAETGGYQDLAGCHAVPAMA
;
A
#
# COMPACT_ATOMS: atom_id res chain seq x y z
N ASP A 1 -8.90 -5.63 1.68
CA ASP A 1 -7.98 -4.64 2.27
C ASP A 1 -6.60 -5.26 2.39
N VAL A 2 -5.51 -4.53 2.23
CA VAL A 2 -4.18 -5.08 1.93
C VAL A 2 -3.60 -5.99 3.04
N ASN A 3 -3.99 -5.77 4.29
CA ASN A 3 -3.53 -6.55 5.44
C ASN A 3 -3.93 -8.03 5.38
N LEU A 4 -5.15 -8.33 4.92
CA LEU A 4 -5.62 -9.71 4.77
C LEU A 4 -4.92 -10.41 3.61
N VAL A 5 -4.61 -9.66 2.55
CA VAL A 5 -3.82 -10.17 1.42
C VAL A 5 -2.43 -10.57 1.92
N ALA A 6 -1.75 -9.74 2.71
CA ALA A 6 -0.45 -10.10 3.27
C ALA A 6 -0.50 -11.37 4.13
N ILE A 7 -1.55 -11.53 4.96
CA ILE A 7 -1.74 -12.76 5.74
C ILE A 7 -1.94 -13.98 4.82
N ALA A 8 -2.72 -13.83 3.75
CA ALA A 8 -2.94 -14.90 2.77
C ALA A 8 -1.65 -15.24 2.02
N GLU A 9 -0.90 -14.25 1.56
CA GLU A 9 0.38 -14.42 0.87
C GLU A 9 1.43 -15.10 1.75
N GLY A 10 1.47 -14.76 3.04
CA GLY A 10 2.39 -15.41 4.00
C GLY A 10 2.01 -16.84 4.37
N ARG A 11 0.72 -17.21 4.30
CA ARG A 11 0.24 -18.55 4.67
C ARG A 11 0.22 -19.51 3.49
N THR A 12 -0.32 -19.07 2.37
CA THR A 12 -0.66 -19.92 1.23
C THR A 12 -0.19 -19.37 -0.11
N GLY A 13 0.30 -18.14 -0.16
CA GLY A 13 0.72 -17.49 -1.41
C GLY A 13 2.23 -17.40 -1.58
N ALA A 14 2.66 -16.35 -2.29
CA ALA A 14 4.03 -16.14 -2.76
C ALA A 14 5.02 -15.87 -1.62
N ALA A 15 4.56 -15.36 -0.47
CA ALA A 15 5.39 -15.06 0.69
C ALA A 15 5.49 -16.24 1.68
N ARG A 16 5.00 -17.43 1.33
CA ARG A 16 5.09 -18.61 2.20
C ARG A 16 6.54 -18.97 2.52
N GLY A 17 6.85 -19.07 3.80
CA GLY A 17 8.21 -19.37 4.30
C GLY A 17 9.07 -18.14 4.57
N TYR A 18 8.54 -16.93 4.32
CA TYR A 18 9.17 -15.68 4.70
C TYR A 18 8.46 -15.07 5.91
N GLU A 19 9.24 -14.71 6.93
CA GLU A 19 8.73 -14.05 8.12
C GLU A 19 8.70 -12.52 7.98
N ASP A 20 9.58 -11.98 7.14
CA ASP A 20 9.70 -10.56 6.86
C ASP A 20 9.42 -10.29 5.38
N PHE A 21 8.39 -9.51 5.08
CA PHE A 21 8.10 -9.07 3.72
C PHE A 21 7.24 -7.82 3.66
N PHE A 22 7.30 -7.17 2.52
CA PHE A 22 6.44 -6.06 2.14
C PHE A 22 5.54 -6.49 1.00
N LEU A 23 4.24 -6.22 1.13
CA LEU A 23 3.28 -6.41 0.05
C LEU A 23 2.80 -5.04 -0.41
N LEU A 24 2.99 -4.74 -1.69
CA LEU A 24 2.38 -3.59 -2.35
C LEU A 24 1.16 -4.07 -3.14
N TRP A 25 0.01 -3.44 -2.93
CA TRP A 25 -1.25 -3.77 -3.57
C TRP A 25 -1.71 -2.61 -4.43
N ASN A 26 -1.96 -2.88 -5.71
CA ASN A 26 -2.45 -1.90 -6.68
C ASN A 26 -3.72 -2.45 -7.32
N GLU A 27 -4.86 -2.00 -6.84
CA GLU A 27 -6.18 -2.25 -7.45
C GLU A 27 -6.89 -0.90 -7.62
N GLU A 28 -8.06 -0.68 -7.03
CA GLU A 28 -8.74 0.62 -7.06
C GLU A 28 -7.90 1.72 -6.39
N GLY A 29 -7.14 1.35 -5.35
CA GLY A 29 -6.15 2.21 -4.70
C GLY A 29 -4.80 1.53 -4.52
N ILE A 30 -3.80 2.32 -4.13
CA ILE A 30 -2.48 1.81 -3.73
C ILE A 30 -2.40 1.72 -2.21
N GLY A 31 -2.20 0.51 -1.72
CA GLY A 31 -1.93 0.24 -0.31
C GLY A 31 -0.76 -0.70 -0.13
N ALA A 32 -0.31 -0.85 1.11
CA ALA A 32 0.74 -1.79 1.46
C ALA A 32 0.52 -2.46 2.80
N ALA A 33 1.15 -3.61 2.99
CA ALA A 33 1.23 -4.30 4.26
C ALA A 33 2.66 -4.76 4.52
N MET A 34 3.05 -4.69 5.80
CA MET A 34 4.38 -5.04 6.27
C MET A 34 4.25 -6.19 7.27
N MET A 35 5.02 -7.25 7.04
CA MET A 35 5.16 -8.37 7.96
C MET A 35 6.57 -8.34 8.54
N PHE A 36 6.68 -8.41 9.87
CA PHE A 36 7.94 -8.54 10.59
C PHE A 36 7.87 -9.69 11.58
N GLY A 37 8.79 -10.65 11.50
CA GLY A 37 8.80 -11.85 12.34
C GLY A 37 7.47 -12.62 12.31
N GLY A 38 6.85 -12.71 11.12
CA GLY A 38 5.55 -13.37 10.93
C GLY A 38 4.36 -12.59 11.48
N ARG A 39 4.54 -11.31 11.87
CA ARG A 39 3.48 -10.47 12.45
C ARG A 39 3.21 -9.26 11.59
N LEU A 40 1.92 -8.98 11.40
CA LEU A 40 1.47 -7.79 10.69
C LEU A 40 1.81 -6.52 11.46
N HIS A 41 2.48 -5.59 10.80
CA HIS A 41 2.79 -4.27 11.31
C HIS A 41 1.68 -3.28 10.93
N ARG A 42 0.83 -2.93 11.90
CA ARG A 42 -0.31 -2.00 11.70
C ARG A 42 0.00 -0.55 12.04
N GLY A 43 1.20 -0.26 12.57
CA GLY A 43 1.52 1.05 13.14
C GLY A 43 0.77 1.35 14.45
N ARG A 44 0.93 2.57 14.98
CA ARG A 44 0.39 2.96 16.29
C ARG A 44 -1.15 3.03 16.31
N THR A 45 -1.75 3.53 15.24
CA THR A 45 -3.19 3.78 15.12
C THR A 45 -3.89 2.87 14.11
N GLY A 46 -3.15 1.97 13.45
CA GLY A 46 -3.69 1.11 12.40
C GLY A 46 -3.45 1.59 10.97
N GLY A 47 -2.95 2.82 10.77
CA GLY A 47 -2.74 3.42 9.44
C GLY A 47 -1.39 3.12 8.79
N ALA A 48 -0.63 2.13 9.27
CA ALA A 48 0.56 1.71 8.53
C ALA A 48 0.14 1.03 7.23
N GLY A 49 0.77 1.41 6.13
CA GLY A 49 0.44 0.85 4.81
C GLY A 49 -0.31 1.79 3.88
N GLU A 50 -0.70 2.99 4.34
CA GLU A 50 -1.33 4.04 3.54
C GLU A 50 -0.34 4.73 2.59
N VAL A 51 0.37 3.93 1.80
CA VAL A 51 1.45 4.38 0.93
C VAL A 51 0.96 5.10 -0.31
N GLY A 52 -0.32 4.96 -0.65
CA GLY A 52 -0.96 5.69 -1.76
C GLY A 52 -0.79 7.21 -1.62
N PHE A 53 -0.87 7.76 -0.41
CA PHE A 53 -0.73 9.20 -0.17
C PHE A 53 0.72 9.67 0.02
N MET A 54 1.72 8.80 -0.14
CA MET A 54 3.12 9.21 0.04
C MET A 54 3.47 10.35 -0.92
N PRO A 55 4.15 11.40 -0.45
CA PRO A 55 4.62 12.46 -1.31
C PRO A 55 5.69 11.91 -2.26
N VAL A 56 5.43 11.99 -3.56
CA VAL A 56 6.39 11.63 -4.61
C VAL A 56 6.61 12.80 -5.57
N PRO A 57 7.81 12.95 -6.16
CA PRO A 57 8.07 13.96 -7.16
C PRO A 57 7.04 13.91 -8.30
N GLY A 58 6.57 15.08 -8.75
CA GLY A 58 5.60 15.18 -9.85
C GLY A 58 4.13 15.12 -9.44
N THR A 59 3.82 14.96 -8.14
CA THR A 59 2.45 14.95 -7.63
C THR A 59 2.21 16.05 -6.59
N PRO A 60 0.99 16.63 -6.51
CA PRO A 60 0.65 17.56 -5.44
C PRO A 60 0.80 16.94 -4.05
N LEU A 61 1.30 17.72 -3.09
CA LEU A 61 1.41 17.27 -1.70
C LEU A 61 0.02 17.15 -1.06
N VAL A 62 -0.31 15.95 -0.56
CA VAL A 62 -1.53 15.70 0.22
C VAL A 62 -1.37 16.28 1.61
N ARG A 63 -2.16 17.32 1.93
CA ARG A 63 -2.11 18.02 3.23
C ARG A 63 -2.97 17.35 4.31
N ASN A 64 -4.07 16.71 3.90
CA ASN A 64 -5.01 16.07 4.80
C ASN A 64 -5.46 14.72 4.21
N PRO A 65 -4.68 13.65 4.40
CA PRO A 65 -4.95 12.35 3.78
C PRO A 65 -6.21 11.68 4.33
N GLU A 66 -6.68 12.04 5.53
CA GLU A 66 -7.87 11.45 6.15
C GLU A 66 -9.17 11.78 5.41
N VAL A 67 -9.18 12.88 4.64
CA VAL A 67 -10.34 13.34 3.86
C VAL A 67 -10.06 13.38 2.36
N ALA A 68 -8.84 13.06 1.95
CA ALA A 68 -8.46 13.05 0.54
C ALA A 68 -8.90 11.73 -0.11
N GLU A 69 -9.58 11.81 -1.25
CA GLU A 69 -9.99 10.62 -1.99
C GLU A 69 -8.83 9.99 -2.79
N THR A 70 -7.87 10.81 -3.23
CA THR A 70 -6.67 10.40 -3.95
C THR A 70 -5.53 11.39 -3.72
N GLY A 71 -4.32 11.05 -4.14
CA GLY A 71 -3.16 11.93 -4.09
C GLY A 71 -1.83 11.18 -4.07
N GLY A 72 -0.72 11.92 -4.08
CA GLY A 72 0.62 11.37 -3.85
C GLY A 72 0.97 10.23 -4.82
N TYR A 73 1.51 9.14 -4.30
CA TYR A 73 1.92 7.99 -5.10
C TYR A 73 0.78 7.35 -5.91
N GLN A 74 -0.46 7.40 -5.43
CA GLN A 74 -1.62 6.89 -6.17
C GLN A 74 -1.87 7.65 -7.47
N ASP A 75 -1.70 8.98 -7.48
CA ASP A 75 -1.87 9.79 -8.69
C ASP A 75 -0.80 9.49 -9.74
N LEU A 76 0.37 8.98 -9.31
CA LEU A 76 1.48 8.64 -10.20
C LEU A 76 1.36 7.20 -10.75
N ALA A 77 0.98 6.24 -9.91
CA ALA A 77 1.13 4.82 -10.20
C ALA A 77 -0.14 3.99 -10.01
N GLY A 78 -1.27 4.62 -9.69
CA GLY A 78 -2.55 3.94 -9.47
C GLY A 78 -3.15 3.37 -10.75
N CYS A 79 -4.17 2.53 -10.61
CA CYS A 79 -4.84 1.88 -11.75
C CYS A 79 -5.39 2.86 -12.79
N HIS A 80 -5.73 4.09 -12.42
CA HIS A 80 -6.17 5.14 -13.33
C HIS A 80 -5.00 5.88 -14.00
N ALA A 81 -3.82 5.91 -13.38
CA ALA A 81 -2.65 6.62 -13.87
C ALA A 81 -1.87 5.78 -14.89
N VAL A 82 -1.64 4.49 -14.60
CA VAL A 82 -0.81 3.61 -15.43
C VAL A 82 -1.27 3.52 -16.89
N PRO A 83 -2.57 3.34 -17.21
CA PRO A 83 -3.04 3.30 -18.60
C PRO A 83 -2.87 4.62 -19.35
N ALA A 84 -2.87 5.76 -18.65
CA ALA A 84 -2.69 7.08 -19.26
C ALA A 84 -1.24 7.36 -19.69
N MET A 85 -0.30 6.50 -19.30
CA MET A 85 1.12 6.58 -19.69
C MET A 85 1.47 5.77 -20.95
N ALA A 86 0.54 4.95 -21.45
CA ALA A 86 0.71 4.12 -22.65
C ALA A 86 0.29 4.88 -23.92
#